data_AF-A0A941PSX6-F1
#
_entry.id   AF-A0A941PSX6-F1
#
_cell.length_a   1.000
_cell.length_b   1.000
_cell.length_c   1.000
_cell.angle_alpha   90.00
_cell.angle_beta   90.00
_cell.angle_gamma   90.00
#
_symmetry.space_group_name_H-M   'P 1'
#
loop_
_entity.id
_entity.type
_entity.pdbx_description
1 polymer ?
#
loop_
_entity_poly.entity_id
_entity_poly.type
_entity_poly.pdbx_seq_one_letter_code
_entity_poly.pdbx_strand_id
1 'polypeptide(L)'
;MNHPIIQQQAEAPLSIHLLRYLPQRRGFNWRTLDPTAVGSANDLPPYLILGPLDKASFKRSDEGWSARWQGTEPDTWFELAYEAAGQQWVAEDRWRGIAGSITTYKTRIPLPVVIGQAMYGWFPENWDRAAKALLEASYQLQVIEPKKGAPSMCGIPDGPARTIAFPIAVGELRGFRDRLRDCLEHWQLPYPVAAEARLTYQGVCWHEGEAPGWADTTRPEDAFRQSVQDTGLVPFGYPRRSEEPGKPAAWTHTRELYFVYLTLLFAGLTDLLHRLASSQGPIRKVDDPGLRFEWQPLVLSAGLEHLAADLTLDDDPRTTLVYLRFQPLAQWGKTVTAGKLVDAMRSADDDLARAEAISAGVVTHIGRIVERMDSEERA
;
A
#
# COMPACT_ATOMS: atom_id res chain seq x y z
N MET A 1 -0.39 -18.36 -29.58
CA MET A 1 -0.04 -19.01 -28.30
C MET A 1 -1.30 -19.68 -27.76
N ASN A 2 -1.47 -20.99 -28.01
CA ASN A 2 -2.64 -21.78 -27.58
C ASN A 2 -2.26 -22.86 -26.55
N HIS A 3 -1.23 -22.60 -25.74
CA HIS A 3 -0.79 -23.59 -24.75
C HIS A 3 -1.82 -23.64 -23.60
N PRO A 4 -2.34 -24.83 -23.20
CA PRO A 4 -3.40 -24.96 -22.21
C PRO A 4 -3.14 -24.19 -20.90
N ILE A 5 -1.88 -24.13 -20.48
CA ILE A 5 -1.48 -23.43 -19.25
C ILE A 5 -1.66 -21.91 -19.30
N ILE A 6 -1.51 -21.31 -20.49
CA ILE A 6 -1.72 -19.86 -20.69
C ILE A 6 -3.22 -19.56 -20.63
N GLN A 7 -4.05 -20.47 -21.16
CA GLN A 7 -5.51 -20.36 -21.06
C GLN A 7 -5.98 -20.50 -19.61
N GLN A 8 -5.41 -21.46 -18.86
CA GLN A 8 -5.70 -21.63 -17.45
C GLN A 8 -5.29 -20.40 -16.61
N GLN A 9 -4.11 -19.82 -16.88
CA GLN A 9 -3.67 -18.60 -16.19
C GLN A 9 -4.57 -17.40 -16.49
N ALA A 10 -5.17 -17.31 -17.68
CA ALA A 10 -6.11 -16.24 -18.01
C ALA A 10 -7.38 -16.23 -17.12
N GLU A 11 -7.65 -17.31 -16.39
CA GLU A 11 -8.74 -17.45 -15.42
C GLU A 11 -8.35 -17.02 -13.99
N ALA A 12 -7.10 -16.59 -13.78
CA ALA A 12 -6.63 -16.11 -12.50
C ALA A 12 -7.46 -14.90 -12.02
N PRO A 13 -7.92 -14.89 -10.75
CA PRO A 13 -8.65 -13.74 -10.22
C PRO A 13 -7.81 -12.47 -10.30
N LEU A 14 -8.35 -11.44 -10.93
CA LEU A 14 -7.63 -10.16 -11.10
C LEU A 14 -7.46 -9.40 -9.77
N SER A 15 -8.33 -9.69 -8.80
CA SER A 15 -8.31 -9.15 -7.45
C SER A 15 -8.79 -10.24 -6.49
N ILE A 16 -8.18 -10.31 -5.32
CA ILE A 16 -8.51 -11.22 -4.23
C ILE A 16 -8.56 -10.38 -2.95
N HIS A 17 -9.72 -10.31 -2.33
CA HIS A 17 -9.82 -9.68 -1.01
C HIS A 17 -9.11 -10.56 0.02
N LEU A 18 -8.13 -10.02 0.74
CA LEU A 18 -7.40 -10.78 1.74
C LEU A 18 -8.03 -10.58 3.12
N LEU A 19 -8.19 -9.33 3.55
CA LEU A 19 -8.84 -9.00 4.82
C LEU A 19 -9.23 -7.54 4.93
N ARG A 20 -10.06 -7.26 5.92
CA ARG A 20 -10.41 -5.93 6.38
C ARG A 20 -10.49 -5.92 7.90
N TYR A 21 -9.67 -5.08 8.52
CA TYR A 21 -9.71 -4.77 9.94
C TYR A 21 -10.34 -3.40 10.14
N LEU A 22 -11.36 -3.34 11.01
CA LEU A 22 -11.99 -2.10 11.46
C LEU A 22 -11.86 -2.01 12.98
N PRO A 23 -11.29 -0.91 13.52
CA PRO A 23 -11.16 -0.73 14.95
C PRO A 23 -12.55 -0.62 15.60
N GLN A 24 -12.72 -1.26 16.75
CA GLN A 24 -13.92 -1.07 17.56
C GLN A 24 -13.85 0.26 18.28
N ARG A 25 -14.70 1.21 17.88
CA ARG A 25 -14.78 2.56 18.46
C ARG A 25 -16.19 2.84 18.96
N ARG A 26 -16.31 3.64 20.02
CA ARG A 26 -17.60 4.18 20.45
C ARG A 26 -18.23 4.96 19.29
N GLY A 27 -19.49 4.69 18.97
CA GLY A 27 -20.23 5.47 17.99
C GLY A 27 -20.28 6.95 18.37
N PHE A 28 -20.15 7.83 17.39
CA PHE A 28 -20.20 9.29 17.61
C PHE A 28 -21.01 9.96 16.51
N ASN A 29 -21.96 10.81 16.90
CA ASN A 29 -22.78 11.54 15.94
C ASN A 29 -22.12 12.87 15.57
N TRP A 30 -21.32 12.83 14.51
CA TRP A 30 -20.59 13.97 13.98
C TRP A 30 -21.47 15.14 13.51
N ARG A 31 -22.72 14.87 13.16
CA ARG A 31 -23.63 15.89 12.60
C ARG A 31 -24.31 16.73 13.68
N THR A 32 -24.32 16.26 14.92
CA THR A 32 -25.04 16.89 16.02
C THR A 32 -24.12 17.44 17.10
N LEU A 33 -22.80 17.48 16.86
CA LEU A 33 -21.88 18.09 17.80
C LEU A 33 -22.11 19.60 17.84
N ASP A 34 -22.63 20.07 18.97
CA ASP A 34 -22.70 21.48 19.31
C ASP A 34 -21.45 21.88 20.10
N PRO A 35 -20.55 22.72 19.56
CA PRO A 35 -19.35 23.16 20.26
C PRO A 35 -19.64 23.85 21.60
N THR A 36 -20.79 24.51 21.74
CA THR A 36 -21.13 25.26 22.95
C THR A 36 -21.57 24.34 24.10
N ALA A 37 -22.06 23.14 23.77
CA ALA A 37 -22.56 22.16 24.71
C ALA A 37 -21.49 21.18 25.22
N VAL A 38 -20.26 21.24 24.70
CA VAL A 38 -19.15 20.37 25.13
C VAL A 38 -18.77 20.69 26.57
N GLY A 39 -19.08 19.75 27.47
CA GLY A 39 -18.83 19.88 28.90
C GLY A 39 -17.56 19.18 29.36
N SER A 40 -17.18 18.12 28.66
CA SER A 40 -16.13 17.19 29.04
C SER A 40 -15.52 16.50 27.82
N ALA A 41 -14.39 15.83 28.02
CA ALA A 41 -13.78 14.97 27.00
C ALA A 41 -14.72 13.85 26.49
N ASN A 42 -15.74 13.44 27.25
CA ASN A 42 -16.66 12.38 26.82
C ASN A 42 -17.67 12.86 25.77
N ASP A 43 -17.82 14.18 25.60
CA ASP A 43 -18.69 14.80 24.60
C ASP A 43 -18.01 14.91 23.23
N LEU A 44 -16.73 14.53 23.15
CA LEU A 44 -15.89 14.60 21.96
C LEU A 44 -15.78 13.23 21.24
N PRO A 45 -15.42 13.23 19.95
CA PRO A 45 -15.22 12.00 19.20
C PRO A 45 -14.06 11.18 19.79
N PRO A 46 -14.18 9.84 19.87
CA PRO A 46 -13.14 9.01 20.47
C PRO A 46 -11.86 8.90 19.61
N TYR A 47 -11.96 9.21 18.32
CA TYR A 47 -10.86 9.18 17.36
C TYR A 47 -11.03 10.31 16.37
N LEU A 48 -9.92 10.97 15.99
CA LEU A 48 -9.92 12.01 14.98
C LEU A 48 -8.53 12.13 14.31
N ILE A 49 -8.51 11.85 13.01
CA ILE A 49 -7.43 12.04 12.02
C ILE A 49 -6.09 11.37 12.35
N LEU A 50 -5.46 11.75 13.45
CA LEU A 50 -4.17 11.22 13.85
C LEU A 50 -4.30 10.10 14.88
N GLY A 51 -5.37 10.06 15.67
CA GLY A 51 -5.47 9.00 16.66
C GLY A 51 -6.62 9.10 17.66
N PRO A 52 -6.57 8.31 18.75
CA PRO A 52 -7.52 8.37 19.84
C PRO A 52 -7.44 9.69 20.63
N LEU A 53 -8.56 10.08 21.23
CA LEU A 53 -8.65 11.26 22.10
C LEU A 53 -7.78 11.06 23.35
N ASP A 54 -6.84 11.97 23.60
CA ASP A 54 -6.19 12.12 24.89
C ASP A 54 -7.12 12.90 25.83
N LYS A 55 -7.83 12.18 26.70
CA LYS A 55 -8.78 12.80 27.64
C LYS A 55 -8.09 13.77 28.62
N ALA A 56 -6.82 13.57 28.93
CA ALA A 56 -6.08 14.44 29.85
C ALA A 56 -5.74 15.79 29.22
N SER A 57 -5.71 15.86 27.89
CA SER A 57 -5.48 17.11 27.15
C SER A 57 -6.68 18.05 27.14
N PHE A 58 -7.88 17.59 27.52
CA PHE A 58 -9.09 18.40 27.47
C PHE A 58 -9.01 19.59 28.43
N LYS A 59 -9.19 20.78 27.89
CA LYS A 59 -9.23 22.04 28.64
C LYS A 59 -10.50 22.78 28.29
N ARG A 60 -11.13 23.38 29.30
CA ARG A 60 -12.31 24.23 29.14
C ARG A 60 -12.16 25.48 29.99
N SER A 61 -12.53 26.61 29.41
CA SER A 61 -12.58 27.92 30.05
C SER A 61 -13.79 28.70 29.50
N ASP A 62 -13.95 29.94 29.97
CA ASP A 62 -14.97 30.85 29.43
C ASP A 62 -14.66 31.27 27.97
N GLU A 63 -13.42 31.10 27.53
CA GLU A 63 -12.99 31.38 26.16
C GLU A 63 -13.29 30.23 25.19
N GLY A 64 -13.69 29.06 25.72
CA GLY A 64 -14.07 27.89 24.94
C GLY A 64 -13.42 26.60 25.45
N TRP A 65 -13.04 25.70 24.54
CA TRP A 65 -12.39 24.44 24.91
C TRP A 65 -11.39 23.98 23.85
N SER A 66 -10.45 23.12 24.24
CA SER A 66 -9.55 22.41 23.33
C SER A 66 -9.28 20.98 23.79
N ALA A 67 -8.93 20.11 22.84
CA ALA A 67 -8.53 18.73 23.09
C ALA A 67 -7.62 18.21 21.98
N ARG A 68 -6.81 17.20 22.31
CA ARG A 68 -5.88 16.53 21.39
C ARG A 68 -6.28 15.09 21.11
N TRP A 69 -6.05 14.69 19.86
CA TRP A 69 -6.08 13.31 19.40
C TRP A 69 -4.65 12.88 19.07
N GLN A 70 -4.16 11.92 19.84
CA GLN A 70 -2.75 11.55 19.90
C GLN A 70 -2.41 10.49 18.87
N GLY A 71 -1.45 10.78 17.99
CA GLY A 71 -0.95 9.80 17.02
C GLY A 71 -0.06 8.73 17.63
N THR A 72 0.37 7.79 16.80
CA THR A 72 1.20 6.64 17.24
C THR A 72 2.64 7.04 17.55
N GLU A 73 3.16 8.08 16.90
CA GLU A 73 4.51 8.57 17.17
C GLU A 73 4.55 9.69 18.24
N PRO A 74 5.69 9.86 18.94
CA PRO A 74 5.93 11.02 19.78
C PRO A 74 5.75 12.33 19.01
N ASP A 75 5.17 13.34 19.65
CA ASP A 75 4.88 14.65 19.06
C ASP A 75 4.04 14.63 17.78
N THR A 76 3.26 13.57 17.57
CA THR A 76 2.19 13.50 16.55
C THR A 76 0.83 13.72 17.22
N TRP A 77 0.10 14.76 16.85
CA TRP A 77 -1.24 15.02 17.38
C TRP A 77 -2.07 15.92 16.47
N PHE A 78 -3.39 15.78 16.57
CA PHE A 78 -4.37 16.71 16.01
C PHE A 78 -5.08 17.41 17.17
N GLU A 79 -5.04 18.73 17.24
CA GLU A 79 -5.74 19.53 18.24
C GLU A 79 -6.96 20.18 17.60
N LEU A 80 -8.11 20.06 18.25
CA LEU A 80 -9.32 20.80 17.90
C LEU A 80 -9.70 21.68 19.08
N ALA A 81 -9.97 22.93 18.79
CA ALA A 81 -10.46 23.92 19.72
C ALA A 81 -11.73 24.59 19.21
N TYR A 82 -12.55 25.02 20.16
CA TYR A 82 -13.64 25.95 19.95
C TYR A 82 -13.31 27.24 20.70
N GLU A 83 -13.35 28.36 19.99
CA GLU A 83 -13.18 29.70 20.56
C GLU A 83 -14.54 30.42 20.60
N ALA A 84 -14.98 30.76 21.82
CA ALA A 84 -16.32 31.29 22.10
C ALA A 84 -16.52 32.69 21.52
N ALA A 85 -15.56 33.61 21.74
CA ALA A 85 -15.64 35.00 21.30
C ALA A 85 -15.80 35.12 19.77
N GLY A 86 -15.09 34.27 19.01
CA GLY A 86 -15.14 34.24 17.55
C GLY A 86 -16.19 33.29 16.97
N GLN A 87 -16.85 32.49 17.82
CA GLN A 87 -17.67 31.34 17.44
C GLN A 87 -17.01 30.49 16.34
N GLN A 88 -15.78 30.05 16.57
CA GLN A 88 -14.96 29.40 15.56
C GLN A 88 -14.31 28.10 16.04
N TRP A 89 -14.17 27.17 15.10
CA TRP A 89 -13.29 26.01 15.17
C TRP A 89 -11.87 26.46 14.86
N VAL A 90 -10.90 25.97 15.64
CA VAL A 90 -9.48 26.05 15.33
C VAL A 90 -8.93 24.64 15.35
N ALA A 91 -8.30 24.21 14.27
CA ALA A 91 -7.63 22.92 14.18
C ALA A 91 -6.15 23.13 13.88
N GLU A 92 -5.28 22.51 14.67
CA GLU A 92 -3.83 22.46 14.45
C GLU A 92 -3.39 21.01 14.41
N ASP A 93 -2.43 20.70 13.53
CA ASP A 93 -1.90 19.35 13.41
C ASP A 93 -0.37 19.32 13.37
N ARG A 94 0.18 18.25 13.94
CA ARG A 94 1.61 18.00 14.04
C ARG A 94 1.91 16.52 13.84
N TRP A 95 2.97 16.22 13.09
CA TRP A 95 3.47 14.86 12.95
C TRP A 95 4.95 14.83 13.30
N ARG A 96 5.33 14.07 14.33
CA ARG A 96 6.71 13.97 14.82
C ARG A 96 7.39 15.33 15.04
N GLY A 97 6.66 16.27 15.62
CA GLY A 97 7.16 17.63 15.86
C GLY A 97 7.09 18.57 14.63
N ILE A 98 6.80 18.06 13.44
CA ILE A 98 6.68 18.83 12.20
C ILE A 98 5.27 19.40 12.11
N ALA A 99 5.15 20.72 12.17
CA ALA A 99 3.87 21.41 12.01
C ALA A 99 3.29 21.12 10.63
N GLY A 100 2.00 20.75 10.58
CA GLY A 100 1.27 20.66 9.33
C GLY A 100 0.44 21.92 9.11
N SER A 101 -0.87 21.86 9.31
CA SER A 101 -1.78 22.98 9.07
C SER A 101 -2.34 23.61 10.35
N ILE A 102 -2.70 24.90 10.25
CA ILE A 102 -3.59 25.57 11.20
C ILE A 102 -4.77 26.08 10.39
N THR A 103 -5.97 25.67 10.76
CA THR A 103 -7.20 26.08 10.05
C THR A 103 -8.22 26.65 11.02
N THR A 104 -8.92 27.70 10.57
CA THR A 104 -9.93 28.39 11.37
C THR A 104 -11.21 28.51 10.57
N TYR A 105 -12.33 28.06 11.15
CA TYR A 105 -13.65 28.09 10.49
C TYR A 105 -14.72 28.55 11.45
N LYS A 106 -15.72 29.30 10.96
CA LYS A 106 -16.91 29.62 11.76
C LYS A 106 -17.68 28.35 12.11
N THR A 107 -18.21 28.28 13.32
CA THR A 107 -18.96 27.10 13.84
C THR A 107 -20.23 26.76 13.07
N ARG A 108 -20.76 27.70 12.28
CA ARG A 108 -21.83 27.42 11.29
C ARG A 108 -21.41 26.42 10.21
N ILE A 109 -20.11 26.22 10.00
CA ILE A 109 -19.58 25.18 9.12
C ILE A 109 -19.54 23.87 9.91
N PRO A 110 -20.21 22.80 9.44
CA PRO A 110 -20.23 21.53 10.16
C PRO A 110 -18.83 20.96 10.36
N LEU A 111 -18.55 20.39 11.53
CA LEU A 111 -17.24 19.84 11.87
C LEU A 111 -16.71 18.82 10.82
N PRO A 112 -17.52 17.91 10.23
CA PRO A 112 -17.04 17.04 9.15
C PRO A 112 -16.50 17.79 7.94
N VAL A 113 -17.09 18.95 7.61
CA VAL A 113 -16.62 19.80 6.51
C VAL A 113 -15.32 20.48 6.90
N VAL A 114 -15.19 20.95 8.15
CA VAL A 114 -13.94 21.53 8.68
C VAL A 114 -12.80 20.53 8.63
N ILE A 115 -13.01 19.33 9.17
CA ILE A 115 -12.04 18.23 9.16
C ILE A 115 -11.68 17.82 7.73
N GLY A 116 -12.70 17.69 6.88
CA GLY A 116 -12.53 17.43 5.46
C GLY A 116 -11.62 18.48 4.83
N GLN A 117 -11.89 19.77 5.00
CA GLN A 117 -11.09 20.83 4.38
C GLN A 117 -9.67 20.93 4.96
N ALA A 118 -9.50 20.73 6.28
CA ALA A 118 -8.20 20.77 6.95
C ALA A 118 -7.23 19.71 6.39
N MET A 119 -7.72 18.54 5.97
CA MET A 119 -6.88 17.42 5.54
C MET A 119 -7.04 16.99 4.07
N TYR A 120 -8.18 17.27 3.43
CA TYR A 120 -8.49 16.90 2.04
C TYR A 120 -7.99 17.93 1.03
N GLY A 121 -7.94 19.21 1.40
CA GLY A 121 -7.54 20.27 0.49
C GLY A 121 -6.04 20.22 0.15
N TRP A 122 -5.21 20.01 1.17
CA TRP A 122 -3.74 20.13 1.08
C TRP A 122 -3.09 19.28 2.17
N PHE A 123 -2.90 17.97 1.94
CA PHE A 123 -2.09 17.17 2.86
C PHE A 123 -0.70 17.83 3.01
N PRO A 124 -0.13 17.93 4.23
CA PRO A 124 1.10 18.68 4.42
C PRO A 124 2.28 18.09 3.63
N GLU A 125 2.77 18.81 2.59
CA GLU A 125 3.87 18.34 1.71
C GLU A 125 5.16 18.03 2.50
N ASN A 126 5.38 18.75 3.59
CA ASN A 126 6.52 18.53 4.50
C ASN A 126 6.40 17.20 5.27
N TRP A 127 5.19 16.71 5.55
CA TRP A 127 5.00 15.40 6.15
C TRP A 127 5.33 14.28 5.18
N ASP A 128 4.90 14.36 3.91
CA ASP A 128 5.24 13.33 2.91
C ASP A 128 6.76 13.27 2.67
N ARG A 129 7.42 14.43 2.55
CA ARG A 129 8.88 14.48 2.38
C ARG A 129 9.62 13.89 3.58
N ALA A 130 9.18 14.23 4.80
CA ALA A 130 9.79 13.72 6.01
C ALA A 130 9.49 12.22 6.21
N ALA A 131 8.30 11.75 5.85
CA ALA A 131 7.95 10.34 5.83
C ALA A 131 8.80 9.58 4.81
N LYS A 132 9.01 10.09 3.59
CA LYS A 132 9.93 9.51 2.61
C LYS A 132 11.33 9.33 3.18
N ALA A 133 11.93 10.42 3.67
CA ALA A 133 13.28 10.38 4.23
C ALA A 133 13.39 9.38 5.40
N LEU A 134 12.40 9.36 6.30
CA LEU A 134 12.37 8.44 7.43
C LEU A 134 12.24 6.98 6.99
N LEU A 135 11.27 6.68 6.12
CA LEU A 135 10.92 5.31 5.77
C LEU A 135 11.97 4.66 4.87
N GLU A 136 12.50 5.38 3.89
CA GLU A 136 13.57 4.88 3.01
C GLU A 136 14.90 4.73 3.76
N ALA A 137 15.14 5.50 4.83
CA ALA A 137 16.28 5.29 5.70
C ALA A 137 16.11 4.11 6.66
N SER A 138 14.87 3.69 6.94
CA SER A 138 14.57 2.65 7.94
C SER A 138 14.29 1.27 7.31
N TYR A 139 13.74 1.25 6.09
CA TYR A 139 13.23 0.06 5.43
C TYR A 139 13.69 -0.01 3.99
N GLN A 140 13.77 -1.24 3.46
CA GLN A 140 14.07 -1.50 2.05
C GLN A 140 12.81 -1.31 1.20
N LEU A 141 12.37 -0.06 1.03
CA LEU A 141 11.18 0.31 0.28
C LEU A 141 11.38 1.64 -0.45
N GLN A 142 10.45 1.99 -1.33
CA GLN A 142 10.40 3.31 -1.96
C GLN A 142 9.10 4.03 -1.61
N VAL A 143 9.20 5.30 -1.28
CA VAL A 143 8.05 6.19 -1.09
C VAL A 143 7.87 7.04 -2.34
N ILE A 144 6.71 6.90 -2.97
CA ILE A 144 6.32 7.66 -4.15
C ILE A 144 5.60 8.91 -3.68
N GLU A 145 6.29 10.04 -3.79
CA GLU A 145 5.72 11.34 -3.45
C GLU A 145 4.60 11.69 -4.44
N PRO A 146 3.43 12.11 -3.94
CA PRO A 146 2.37 12.59 -4.80
C PRO A 146 2.84 13.84 -5.56
N LYS A 147 2.43 13.97 -6.82
CA LYS A 147 2.59 15.24 -7.55
C LYS A 147 1.89 16.35 -6.79
N LYS A 148 2.45 17.55 -6.83
CA LYS A 148 1.84 18.73 -6.21
C LYS A 148 0.38 18.89 -6.64
N GLY A 149 -0.52 19.02 -5.67
CA GLY A 149 -1.96 19.15 -5.89
C GLY A 149 -2.69 17.85 -6.26
N ALA A 150 -2.04 16.69 -6.15
CA ALA A 150 -2.74 15.41 -6.29
C ALA A 150 -3.77 15.24 -5.16
N PRO A 151 -4.97 14.69 -5.46
CA PRO A 151 -5.98 14.46 -4.45
C PRO A 151 -5.49 13.40 -3.45
N SER A 152 -5.70 13.65 -2.16
CA SER A 152 -5.47 12.66 -1.09
C SER A 152 -6.80 12.04 -0.69
N MET A 153 -6.89 10.71 -0.71
CA MET A 153 -8.07 10.04 -0.16
C MET A 153 -8.07 10.18 1.36
N CYS A 154 -9.11 10.78 1.93
CA CYS A 154 -9.27 10.97 3.37
C CYS A 154 -10.60 10.37 3.83
N GLY A 155 -10.56 9.54 4.87
CA GLY A 155 -11.76 9.05 5.55
C GLY A 155 -12.08 9.90 6.76
N ILE A 156 -13.35 10.19 7.05
CA ILE A 156 -13.73 10.79 8.34
C ILE A 156 -14.28 9.66 9.22
N PRO A 157 -13.74 9.45 10.43
CA PRO A 157 -12.84 10.34 11.17
C PRO A 157 -11.36 9.98 11.09
N ASP A 158 -11.01 9.12 10.15
CA ASP A 158 -9.76 8.39 10.12
C ASP A 158 -8.56 9.22 9.65
N GLY A 159 -8.72 10.09 8.65
CA GLY A 159 -7.63 10.88 8.09
C GLY A 159 -7.15 10.36 6.73
N PRO A 160 -6.01 10.88 6.26
CA PRO A 160 -5.49 10.61 4.93
C PRO A 160 -4.96 9.18 4.83
N ALA A 161 -5.34 8.47 3.77
CA ALA A 161 -4.98 7.10 3.54
C ALA A 161 -3.65 6.96 2.77
N ARG A 162 -2.95 5.86 3.03
CA ARG A 162 -1.73 5.42 2.36
C ARG A 162 -1.88 3.97 1.96
N THR A 163 -1.17 3.57 0.91
CA THR A 163 -1.11 2.18 0.45
C THR A 163 0.33 1.71 0.49
N ILE A 164 0.59 0.62 1.20
CA ILE A 164 1.84 -0.13 1.10
C ILE A 164 1.61 -1.24 0.07
N ALA A 165 2.34 -1.22 -1.04
CA ALA A 165 2.20 -2.18 -2.13
C ALA A 165 3.47 -3.01 -2.27
N PHE A 166 3.38 -4.34 -2.32
CA PHE A 166 4.55 -5.20 -2.55
C PHE A 166 4.19 -6.48 -3.30
N PRO A 167 5.10 -7.03 -4.11
CA PRO A 167 4.87 -8.29 -4.80
C PRO A 167 4.87 -9.48 -3.84
N ILE A 168 4.08 -10.49 -4.17
CA ILE A 168 3.98 -11.75 -3.44
C ILE A 168 3.75 -12.92 -4.41
N ALA A 169 4.36 -14.06 -4.09
CA ALA A 169 4.10 -15.30 -4.80
C ALA A 169 2.65 -15.77 -4.55
N VAL A 170 2.01 -16.38 -5.55
CA VAL A 170 0.64 -16.91 -5.37
C VAL A 170 0.57 -17.90 -4.20
N GLY A 171 1.57 -18.79 -4.07
CA GLY A 171 1.63 -19.78 -2.99
C GLY A 171 1.76 -19.20 -1.58
N GLU A 172 2.17 -17.93 -1.46
CA GLU A 172 2.36 -17.25 -0.17
C GLU A 172 1.13 -16.41 0.26
N LEU A 173 0.14 -16.22 -0.63
CA LEU A 173 -1.00 -15.34 -0.38
C LEU A 173 -1.81 -15.75 0.86
N ARG A 174 -2.12 -17.05 0.99
CA ARG A 174 -2.89 -17.58 2.12
C ARG A 174 -2.12 -17.46 3.43
N GLY A 175 -0.85 -17.87 3.42
CA GLY A 175 0.03 -17.75 4.57
C GLY A 175 0.17 -16.30 5.03
N PHE A 176 0.33 -15.36 4.09
CA PHE A 176 0.35 -13.94 4.40
C PHE A 176 -0.97 -13.44 4.98
N ARG A 177 -2.11 -13.75 4.36
CA ARG A 177 -3.45 -13.37 4.83
C ARG A 177 -3.69 -13.85 6.25
N ASP A 178 -3.40 -15.12 6.51
CA ASP A 178 -3.67 -15.75 7.79
C ASP A 178 -2.78 -15.15 8.89
N ARG A 179 -1.48 -14.98 8.63
CA ARG A 179 -0.56 -14.27 9.54
C ARG A 179 -1.01 -12.84 9.82
N LEU A 180 -1.39 -12.08 8.79
CA LEU A 180 -1.82 -10.69 8.95
C LEU A 180 -3.12 -10.60 9.76
N ARG A 181 -4.08 -11.50 9.54
CA ARG A 181 -5.30 -11.57 10.33
C ARG A 181 -4.98 -11.83 11.81
N ASP A 182 -4.18 -12.85 12.09
CA ASP A 182 -3.78 -13.18 13.46
C ASP A 182 -3.08 -11.98 14.12
N CYS A 183 -2.12 -11.35 13.44
CA CYS A 183 -1.45 -10.14 13.92
C CYS A 183 -2.43 -9.01 14.25
N LEU A 184 -3.38 -8.70 13.36
CA LEU A 184 -4.31 -7.58 13.53
C LEU A 184 -5.29 -7.82 14.69
N GLU A 185 -5.72 -9.07 14.92
CA GLU A 185 -6.53 -9.43 16.08
C GLU A 185 -5.79 -9.19 17.41
N HIS A 186 -4.48 -9.42 17.43
CA HIS A 186 -3.64 -9.22 18.62
C HIS A 186 -3.23 -7.75 18.83
N TRP A 187 -2.95 -7.00 17.75
CA TRP A 187 -2.42 -5.64 17.86
C TRP A 187 -3.46 -4.60 18.29
N GLN A 188 -4.76 -4.87 18.10
CA GLN A 188 -5.86 -3.95 18.44
C GLN A 188 -5.60 -2.52 17.96
N LEU A 189 -5.20 -2.39 16.69
CA LEU A 189 -4.82 -1.10 16.10
C LEU A 189 -5.96 -0.08 16.24
N PRO A 190 -5.68 1.19 16.56
CA PRO A 190 -6.71 2.20 16.69
C PRO A 190 -7.20 2.71 15.33
N TYR A 191 -6.62 2.24 14.22
CA TYR A 191 -6.90 2.63 12.83
C TYR A 191 -7.29 1.43 11.95
N PRO A 192 -8.09 1.64 10.89
CA PRO A 192 -8.46 0.58 9.95
C PRO A 192 -7.28 0.16 9.06
N VAL A 193 -7.30 -1.11 8.65
CA VAL A 193 -6.37 -1.69 7.68
C VAL A 193 -7.17 -2.55 6.71
N ALA A 194 -6.95 -2.41 5.41
CA ALA A 194 -7.54 -3.26 4.39
C ALA A 194 -6.42 -3.85 3.52
N ALA A 195 -6.56 -5.12 3.14
CA ALA A 195 -5.60 -5.82 2.32
C ALA A 195 -6.31 -6.47 1.12
N GLU A 196 -5.76 -6.25 -0.05
CA GLU A 196 -6.21 -6.83 -1.30
C GLU A 196 -5.00 -7.27 -2.11
N ALA A 197 -5.02 -8.46 -2.72
CA ALA A 197 -4.04 -8.85 -3.70
C ALA A 197 -4.60 -8.58 -5.10
N ARG A 198 -3.84 -7.92 -5.97
CA ARG A 198 -4.24 -7.68 -7.36
C ARG A 198 -3.19 -8.21 -8.31
N LEU A 199 -3.65 -8.75 -9.44
CA LEU A 199 -2.76 -9.16 -10.51
C LEU A 199 -2.22 -7.90 -11.20
N THR A 200 -0.90 -7.72 -11.14
CA THR A 200 -0.21 -6.53 -11.63
C THR A 200 0.78 -6.94 -12.71
N TYR A 201 0.82 -6.16 -13.79
CA TYR A 201 1.85 -6.34 -14.81
C TYR A 201 3.15 -5.69 -14.33
N GLN A 202 4.25 -6.44 -14.47
CA GLN A 202 5.59 -5.97 -14.19
C GLN A 202 6.51 -6.22 -15.38
N GLY A 203 7.13 -5.15 -15.87
CA GLY A 203 8.32 -5.23 -16.71
C GLY A 203 9.55 -4.98 -15.86
N VAL A 204 10.55 -5.85 -15.94
CA VAL A 204 11.85 -5.67 -15.28
C VAL A 204 12.89 -5.58 -16.38
N CYS A 205 13.69 -4.53 -16.36
CA CYS A 205 14.76 -4.31 -17.31
C CYS A 205 16.09 -4.20 -16.57
N TRP A 206 17.09 -4.93 -17.04
CA TRP A 206 18.45 -4.91 -16.49
C TRP A 206 19.46 -4.68 -17.61
N HIS A 207 20.48 -3.85 -17.34
CA HIS A 207 21.58 -3.65 -18.27
C HIS A 207 22.62 -4.79 -18.17
N GLU A 208 23.15 -5.21 -19.31
CA GLU A 208 24.18 -6.26 -19.36
C GLU A 208 25.44 -5.84 -18.60
N GLY A 209 26.00 -6.76 -17.81
CA GLY A 209 27.20 -6.51 -16.99
C GLY A 209 26.93 -5.76 -15.67
N GLU A 210 25.72 -5.22 -15.50
CA GLU A 210 25.31 -4.47 -14.32
C GLU A 210 24.15 -5.14 -13.56
N ALA A 211 23.53 -6.15 -14.19
CA ALA A 211 22.47 -6.95 -13.60
C ALA A 211 22.91 -7.61 -12.28
N PRO A 212 22.02 -7.69 -11.27
CA PRO A 212 22.34 -8.35 -10.01
C PRO A 212 22.60 -9.84 -10.26
N GLY A 213 23.66 -10.39 -9.64
CA GLY A 213 24.25 -11.69 -9.93
C GLY A 213 23.36 -12.95 -9.76
N TRP A 214 22.06 -12.79 -9.53
CA TRP A 214 21.07 -13.88 -9.62
C TRP A 214 20.58 -14.13 -11.05
N ALA A 215 20.75 -13.18 -11.98
CA ALA A 215 20.38 -13.34 -13.38
C ALA A 215 21.65 -13.50 -14.24
N ASP A 216 21.98 -14.72 -14.62
CA ASP A 216 22.95 -14.94 -15.69
C ASP A 216 22.29 -14.49 -17.01
N THR A 217 22.70 -13.33 -17.50
CA THR A 217 22.16 -12.72 -18.73
C THR A 217 22.49 -13.51 -20.00
N THR A 218 23.26 -14.59 -19.90
CA THR A 218 23.51 -15.52 -21.02
C THR A 218 22.50 -16.67 -21.09
N ARG A 219 21.64 -16.82 -20.08
CA ARG A 219 20.67 -17.92 -19.95
C ARG A 219 19.25 -17.41 -19.69
N PRO A 220 18.55 -16.87 -20.71
CA PRO A 220 17.21 -16.32 -20.55
C PRO A 220 16.18 -17.34 -20.02
N GLU A 221 16.43 -18.64 -20.20
CA GLU A 221 15.65 -19.72 -19.61
C GLU A 221 15.73 -19.74 -18.08
N ASP A 222 16.86 -19.39 -17.47
CA ASP A 222 17.03 -19.34 -16.01
C ASP A 222 16.15 -18.25 -15.41
N ALA A 223 16.16 -17.07 -16.03
CA ALA A 223 15.29 -15.96 -15.62
C ALA A 223 13.80 -16.31 -15.78
N PHE A 224 13.41 -16.99 -16.86
CA PHE A 224 12.05 -17.48 -17.05
C PHE A 224 11.65 -18.47 -15.95
N ARG A 225 12.49 -19.48 -15.67
CA ARG A 225 12.27 -20.49 -14.63
C ARG A 225 12.15 -19.84 -13.25
N GLN A 226 13.09 -18.96 -12.91
CA GLN A 226 13.11 -18.25 -11.64
C GLN A 226 11.84 -17.41 -11.49
N SER A 227 11.39 -16.71 -12.54
CA SER A 227 10.14 -15.95 -12.47
C SER A 227 8.92 -16.82 -12.20
N VAL A 228 8.84 -18.02 -12.78
CA VAL A 228 7.75 -18.97 -12.48
C VAL A 228 7.81 -19.42 -11.02
N GLN A 229 9.00 -19.71 -10.51
CA GLN A 229 9.19 -20.10 -9.10
C GLN A 229 8.84 -18.96 -8.13
N ASP A 230 9.28 -17.74 -8.44
CA ASP A 230 9.10 -16.58 -7.58
C ASP A 230 7.66 -16.10 -7.52
N THR A 231 6.94 -16.17 -8.65
CA THR A 231 5.59 -15.58 -8.76
C THR A 231 4.50 -16.64 -8.70
N GLY A 232 4.80 -17.86 -9.11
CA GLY A 232 3.81 -18.91 -9.33
C GLY A 232 3.04 -18.79 -10.64
N LEU A 233 3.44 -17.89 -11.56
CA LEU A 233 2.76 -17.60 -12.83
C LEU A 233 3.75 -17.65 -14.01
N VAL A 234 3.23 -17.94 -15.20
CA VAL A 234 3.99 -17.95 -16.46
C VAL A 234 4.20 -16.51 -16.94
N PRO A 235 5.46 -16.08 -17.18
CA PRO A 235 5.73 -14.77 -17.77
C PRO A 235 5.33 -14.73 -19.26
N PHE A 236 5.24 -13.55 -19.86
CA PHE A 236 4.78 -13.39 -21.26
C PHE A 236 5.76 -13.91 -22.32
N GLY A 237 6.90 -14.46 -21.89
CA GLY A 237 7.91 -15.07 -22.71
C GLY A 237 9.28 -14.98 -22.05
N TYR A 238 10.29 -15.49 -22.74
CA TYR A 238 11.68 -15.30 -22.33
C TYR A 238 12.05 -13.80 -22.31
N PRO A 239 13.00 -13.40 -21.43
CA PRO A 239 13.60 -12.08 -21.49
C PRO A 239 14.08 -11.74 -22.90
N ARG A 240 13.85 -10.50 -23.32
CA ARG A 240 14.26 -10.00 -24.64
C ARG A 240 15.42 -9.06 -24.49
N ARG A 241 16.48 -9.32 -25.26
CA ARG A 241 17.63 -8.43 -25.37
C ARG A 241 17.36 -7.32 -26.38
N SER A 242 17.65 -6.08 -25.99
CA SER A 242 17.61 -4.90 -26.85
C SER A 242 18.97 -4.22 -26.85
N GLU A 243 19.44 -3.85 -28.05
CA GLU A 243 20.65 -3.06 -28.24
C GLU A 243 20.28 -1.68 -28.81
N GLU A 244 20.78 -0.62 -28.20
CA GLU A 244 20.67 0.74 -28.71
C GLU A 244 22.07 1.32 -28.96
N PRO A 245 22.32 1.98 -30.11
CA PRO A 245 23.62 2.59 -30.37
C PRO A 245 24.03 3.56 -29.26
N GLY A 246 25.20 3.33 -28.65
CA GLY A 246 25.75 4.18 -27.60
C GLY A 246 25.19 3.93 -26.19
N LYS A 247 24.39 2.88 -25.98
CA LYS A 247 23.94 2.45 -24.65
C LYS A 247 24.30 0.99 -24.38
N PRO A 248 24.47 0.60 -23.10
CA PRO A 248 24.57 -0.81 -22.73
C PRO A 248 23.33 -1.57 -23.22
N ALA A 249 23.54 -2.77 -23.76
CA ALA A 249 22.43 -3.66 -24.07
C ALA A 249 21.62 -3.94 -22.80
N ALA A 250 20.33 -4.13 -22.97
CA ALA A 250 19.41 -4.34 -21.87
C ALA A 250 18.53 -5.55 -22.14
N TRP A 251 18.16 -6.24 -21.07
CA TRP A 251 17.25 -7.37 -21.12
C TRP A 251 15.97 -6.98 -20.42
N THR A 252 14.85 -7.16 -21.11
CA THR A 252 13.51 -6.88 -20.57
C THR A 252 12.75 -8.18 -20.38
N HIS A 253 12.29 -8.43 -19.16
CA HIS A 253 11.42 -9.55 -18.81
C HIS A 253 10.07 -9.01 -18.35
N THR A 254 9.00 -9.60 -18.89
CA THR A 254 7.63 -9.13 -18.67
C THR A 254 6.80 -10.26 -18.10
N ARG A 255 6.07 -9.96 -17.02
CA ARG A 255 5.32 -10.96 -16.26
C ARG A 255 4.09 -10.36 -15.58
N GLU A 256 3.22 -11.24 -15.13
CA GLU A 256 2.18 -10.93 -14.15
C GLU A 256 2.56 -11.56 -12.81
N LEU A 257 2.23 -10.85 -11.73
CA LEU A 257 2.36 -11.35 -10.36
C LEU A 257 1.35 -10.62 -9.48
N TYR A 258 1.04 -11.21 -8.33
CA TYR A 258 0.20 -10.53 -7.37
C TYR A 258 1.00 -9.48 -6.61
N PHE A 259 0.44 -8.29 -6.49
CA PHE A 259 0.83 -7.30 -5.51
C PHE A 259 -0.20 -7.27 -4.40
N VAL A 260 0.25 -7.31 -3.15
CA VAL A 260 -0.60 -6.96 -2.01
C VAL A 260 -0.64 -5.45 -1.89
N TYR A 261 -1.83 -4.90 -1.80
CA TYR A 261 -2.12 -3.50 -1.50
C TYR A 261 -2.69 -3.43 -0.08
N LEU A 262 -1.86 -2.99 0.87
CA LEU A 262 -2.28 -2.72 2.25
C LEU A 262 -2.65 -1.24 2.37
N THR A 263 -3.95 -0.95 2.41
CA THR A 263 -4.44 0.41 2.64
C THR A 263 -4.65 0.65 4.13
N LEU A 264 -4.06 1.73 4.63
CA LEU A 264 -4.12 2.17 6.02
C LEU A 264 -4.11 3.70 6.08
N LEU A 265 -4.06 4.25 7.29
CA LEU A 265 -3.96 5.69 7.51
C LEU A 265 -2.51 6.14 7.63
N PHE A 266 -2.21 7.37 7.22
CA PHE A 266 -0.90 7.98 7.40
C PHE A 266 -0.42 7.91 8.86
N ALA A 267 -1.30 8.16 9.82
CA ALA A 267 -0.99 8.12 11.25
C ALA A 267 -0.62 6.72 11.78
N GLY A 268 -0.98 5.66 11.05
CA GLY A 268 -0.61 4.27 11.36
C GLY A 268 0.54 3.76 10.50
N LEU A 269 1.08 4.56 9.58
CA LEU A 269 2.03 4.08 8.56
C LEU A 269 3.32 3.55 9.18
N THR A 270 3.92 4.32 10.07
CA THR A 270 5.19 3.95 10.71
C THR A 270 5.00 2.77 11.68
N ASP A 271 3.91 2.77 12.46
CA ASP A 271 3.55 1.70 13.39
C ASP A 271 3.30 0.38 12.65
N LEU A 272 2.51 0.37 11.57
CA LEU A 272 2.24 -0.84 10.81
C LEU A 272 3.50 -1.37 10.12
N LEU A 273 4.31 -0.50 9.49
CA LEU A 273 5.58 -0.93 8.89
C LEU A 273 6.51 -1.55 9.92
N HIS A 274 6.61 -0.96 11.11
CA HIS A 274 7.42 -1.50 12.20
C HIS A 274 6.97 -2.89 12.63
N ARG A 275 5.64 -3.09 12.75
CA ARG A 275 5.05 -4.38 13.15
C ARG A 275 5.15 -5.46 12.08
N LEU A 276 5.09 -5.08 10.80
CA LEU A 276 5.21 -6.00 9.67
C LEU A 276 6.66 -6.34 9.31
N ALA A 277 7.62 -5.53 9.75
CA ALA A 277 9.02 -5.70 9.41
C ALA A 277 9.57 -7.04 9.91
N SER A 278 10.18 -7.81 9.00
CA SER A 278 10.82 -9.09 9.29
C SER A 278 11.93 -9.33 8.28
N SER A 279 13.05 -9.91 8.72
CA SER A 279 14.19 -10.22 7.85
C SER A 279 13.88 -11.21 6.73
N GLN A 280 12.79 -11.97 6.85
CA GLN A 280 12.29 -12.90 5.84
C GLN A 280 10.98 -12.44 5.18
N GLY A 281 10.42 -11.32 5.63
CA GLY A 281 9.15 -10.79 5.14
C GLY A 281 9.30 -9.92 3.89
N PRO A 282 8.17 -9.47 3.34
CA PRO A 282 8.14 -8.50 2.25
C PRO A 282 8.54 -7.10 2.72
N ILE A 283 8.30 -6.74 3.99
CA ILE A 283 8.77 -5.50 4.60
C ILE A 283 10.03 -5.82 5.39
N ARG A 284 11.17 -5.23 5.01
CA ARG A 284 12.48 -5.46 5.64
C ARG A 284 13.11 -4.16 6.10
N LYS A 285 13.88 -4.20 7.17
CA LYS A 285 14.71 -3.06 7.58
C LYS A 285 15.91 -2.91 6.66
N VAL A 286 16.50 -1.71 6.60
CA VAL A 286 17.62 -1.42 5.69
C VAL A 286 18.86 -2.30 5.95
N ASP A 287 19.01 -2.81 7.17
CA ASP A 287 20.11 -3.66 7.64
C ASP A 287 19.84 -5.18 7.47
N ASP A 288 18.62 -5.57 7.09
CA ASP A 288 18.28 -6.96 6.75
C ASP A 288 18.88 -7.39 5.39
N PRO A 289 18.92 -8.71 5.08
CA PRO A 289 19.31 -9.18 3.75
C PRO A 289 18.51 -8.49 2.63
N GLY A 290 19.25 -7.97 1.65
CA GLY A 290 18.73 -7.16 0.56
C GLY A 290 17.62 -7.85 -0.25
N LEU A 291 16.49 -7.16 -0.41
CA LEU A 291 15.50 -7.49 -1.42
C LEU A 291 16.05 -7.17 -2.81
N ARG A 292 15.71 -8.02 -3.79
CA ARG A 292 15.84 -7.63 -5.19
C ARG A 292 15.01 -6.39 -5.46
N PHE A 293 15.49 -5.50 -6.32
CA PHE A 293 14.88 -4.19 -6.55
C PHE A 293 13.41 -4.33 -7.00
N GLU A 294 13.13 -5.25 -7.92
CA GLU A 294 11.79 -5.53 -8.41
C GLU A 294 10.86 -6.21 -7.40
N TRP A 295 11.38 -6.52 -6.21
CA TRP A 295 10.65 -7.07 -5.07
C TRP A 295 10.50 -6.07 -3.91
N GLN A 296 11.05 -4.86 -4.03
CA GLN A 296 10.93 -3.86 -2.98
C GLN A 296 9.49 -3.34 -2.86
N PRO A 297 8.97 -3.19 -1.62
CA PRO A 297 7.71 -2.52 -1.36
C PRO A 297 7.71 -1.05 -1.80
N LEU A 298 6.52 -0.56 -2.08
CA LEU A 298 6.22 0.83 -2.39
C LEU A 298 5.26 1.39 -1.35
N VAL A 299 5.42 2.65 -0.99
CA VAL A 299 4.44 3.42 -0.23
C VAL A 299 3.91 4.52 -1.12
N LEU A 300 2.59 4.53 -1.32
CA LEU A 300 1.87 5.43 -2.21
C LEU A 300 0.82 6.21 -1.43
N SER A 301 0.44 7.38 -1.95
CA SER A 301 -0.86 7.97 -1.59
C SER A 301 -1.96 7.02 -2.04
N ALA A 302 -2.86 6.65 -1.13
CA ALA A 302 -3.92 5.71 -1.48
C ALA A 302 -4.77 6.27 -2.62
N GLY A 303 -5.11 5.44 -3.59
CA GLY A 303 -5.83 5.85 -4.79
C GLY A 303 -4.92 6.16 -5.97
N LEU A 304 -3.61 6.38 -5.75
CA LEU A 304 -2.67 6.59 -6.85
C LEU A 304 -2.63 5.37 -7.78
N GLU A 305 -2.69 4.16 -7.23
CA GLU A 305 -2.79 2.89 -7.96
C GLU A 305 -4.06 2.75 -8.81
N HIS A 306 -5.05 3.61 -8.60
CA HIS A 306 -6.27 3.67 -9.41
C HIS A 306 -6.27 4.82 -10.42
N LEU A 307 -5.49 5.88 -10.15
CA LEU A 307 -5.43 7.10 -10.95
C LEU A 307 -4.25 7.09 -11.94
N ALA A 308 -3.12 6.50 -11.56
CA ALA A 308 -1.99 6.26 -12.43
C ALA A 308 -2.22 4.95 -13.19
N ALA A 309 -2.11 4.98 -14.52
CA ALA A 309 -2.12 3.77 -15.32
C ALA A 309 -0.85 2.94 -15.05
N ASP A 310 0.28 3.63 -14.92
CA ASP A 310 1.59 3.04 -14.81
C ASP A 310 2.57 3.86 -13.95
N LEU A 311 3.62 3.17 -13.52
CA LEU A 311 4.71 3.70 -12.72
C LEU A 311 6.02 3.08 -13.18
N THR A 312 7.03 3.92 -13.42
CA THR A 312 8.41 3.48 -13.69
C THR A 312 9.27 3.83 -12.49
N LEU A 313 10.03 2.85 -12.02
CA LEU A 313 10.98 2.94 -10.92
C LEU A 313 12.39 2.67 -11.45
N ASP A 314 13.36 3.37 -10.91
CA ASP A 314 14.76 3.29 -11.34
C ASP A 314 15.68 3.06 -10.12
N ASP A 315 16.55 2.06 -10.22
CA ASP A 315 17.65 1.82 -9.29
C ASP A 315 18.92 2.46 -9.86
N ASP A 316 19.04 3.78 -9.73
CA ASP A 316 20.17 4.57 -10.24
C ASP A 316 21.57 3.97 -9.92
N PRO A 317 21.81 3.30 -8.77
CA PRO A 317 23.08 2.61 -8.51
C PRO A 317 23.22 1.18 -9.08
N ARG A 318 22.13 0.50 -9.50
CA ARG A 318 22.14 -0.91 -9.98
C ARG A 318 21.48 -1.11 -11.35
N THR A 319 21.17 -0.01 -12.02
CA THR A 319 20.68 0.10 -13.40
C THR A 319 19.51 -0.83 -13.73
N THR A 320 18.69 -1.11 -12.72
CA THR A 320 17.47 -1.92 -12.87
C THR A 320 16.28 -0.99 -12.97
N LEU A 321 15.52 -1.13 -14.06
CA LEU A 321 14.28 -0.40 -14.28
C LEU A 321 13.09 -1.34 -14.05
N VAL A 322 12.12 -0.88 -13.27
CA VAL A 322 10.87 -1.62 -13.02
C VAL A 322 9.70 -0.79 -13.51
N TYR A 323 8.96 -1.35 -14.45
CA TYR A 323 7.71 -0.81 -14.95
C TYR A 323 6.55 -1.57 -14.33
N LEU A 324 5.67 -0.87 -13.62
CA LEU A 324 4.44 -1.41 -13.05
C LEU A 324 3.23 -0.82 -13.77
N ARG A 325 2.25 -1.67 -14.02
CA ARG A 325 0.93 -1.25 -14.49
C ARG A 325 -0.14 -1.83 -13.57
N PHE A 326 -0.84 -0.94 -12.87
CA PHE A 326 -1.75 -1.27 -11.77
C PHE A 326 -3.08 -1.87 -12.24
N GLN A 327 -3.48 -1.62 -13.49
CA GLN A 327 -4.65 -2.27 -14.10
C GLN A 327 -4.20 -3.37 -15.08
N PRO A 328 -4.75 -4.60 -14.96
CA PRO A 328 -4.53 -5.63 -15.96
C PRO A 328 -4.90 -5.13 -17.35
N LEU A 329 -4.15 -5.54 -18.38
CA LEU A 329 -4.43 -5.19 -19.79
C LEU A 329 -5.89 -5.48 -20.19
N ALA A 330 -6.49 -6.54 -19.64
CA ALA A 330 -7.86 -6.96 -19.90
C ALA A 330 -8.96 -6.03 -19.32
N GLN A 331 -8.60 -5.13 -18.39
CA GLN A 331 -9.52 -4.24 -17.68
C GLN A 331 -9.38 -2.75 -18.04
N TRP A 332 -8.46 -2.38 -18.93
CA TRP A 332 -8.28 -0.99 -19.34
C TRP A 332 -9.61 -0.38 -19.81
N GLY A 333 -10.07 0.68 -19.12
CA GLY A 333 -11.31 1.40 -19.43
C GLY A 333 -12.60 0.85 -18.81
N LYS A 334 -12.54 -0.17 -17.94
CA LYS A 334 -13.72 -0.70 -17.23
C LYS A 334 -13.79 -0.18 -15.79
N THR A 335 -14.90 0.45 -15.42
CA THR A 335 -15.13 0.97 -14.06
C THR A 335 -15.57 -0.15 -13.10
N VAL A 336 -15.01 -0.16 -11.89
CA VAL A 336 -15.44 -1.06 -10.80
C VAL A 336 -16.57 -0.40 -10.02
N THR A 337 -17.68 -1.12 -9.82
CA THR A 337 -18.87 -0.65 -9.11
C THR A 337 -18.88 -1.16 -7.66
N ALA A 338 -19.50 -0.42 -6.72
CA ALA A 338 -19.60 -0.81 -5.31
C ALA A 338 -20.21 -2.20 -5.07
N GLY A 339 -21.16 -2.65 -5.91
CA GLY A 339 -21.71 -4.01 -5.81
C GLY A 339 -20.66 -5.11 -6.05
N LYS A 340 -19.74 -4.90 -7.00
CA LYS A 340 -18.65 -5.84 -7.29
C LYS A 340 -17.65 -5.96 -6.14
N LEU A 341 -17.48 -4.90 -5.34
CA LEU A 341 -16.63 -4.92 -4.14
C LEU A 341 -17.25 -5.79 -3.03
N VAL A 342 -18.57 -5.76 -2.85
CA VAL A 342 -19.27 -6.59 -1.86
C VAL A 342 -19.26 -8.06 -2.28
N ASP A 343 -19.45 -8.33 -3.57
CA ASP A 343 -19.39 -9.70 -4.10
C ASP A 343 -17.97 -10.28 -4.00
N ALA A 344 -16.93 -9.47 -4.25
CA ALA A 344 -15.52 -9.88 -4.10
C ALA A 344 -15.14 -10.26 -2.66
N MET A 345 -15.76 -9.65 -1.65
CA MET A 345 -15.53 -10.06 -0.25
C MET A 345 -16.15 -11.45 0.04
N ARG A 346 -17.24 -11.81 -0.64
CA ARG A 346 -17.92 -13.09 -0.45
C ARG A 346 -17.22 -14.24 -1.18
N SER A 347 -16.54 -13.95 -2.29
CA SER A 347 -15.77 -14.93 -3.07
C SER A 347 -14.31 -15.05 -2.66
N ALA A 348 -13.86 -14.35 -1.61
CA ALA A 348 -12.45 -14.25 -1.24
C ALA A 348 -11.72 -15.60 -1.10
N ASP A 349 -12.33 -16.58 -0.43
CA ASP A 349 -11.74 -17.92 -0.26
C ASP A 349 -11.71 -18.71 -1.57
N ASP A 350 -12.76 -18.60 -2.39
CA ASP A 350 -12.86 -19.27 -3.69
C ASP A 350 -11.86 -18.68 -4.71
N ASP A 351 -11.71 -17.36 -4.72
CA ASP A 351 -10.75 -16.65 -5.55
C ASP A 351 -9.32 -17.00 -5.15
N LEU A 352 -9.03 -17.04 -3.85
CA LEU A 352 -7.72 -17.47 -3.34
C LEU A 352 -7.42 -18.92 -3.72
N ALA A 353 -8.36 -19.85 -3.50
CA ALA A 353 -8.19 -21.26 -3.86
C ALA A 353 -8.02 -21.45 -5.37
N ARG A 354 -8.73 -20.68 -6.20
CA ARG A 354 -8.59 -20.70 -7.66
C ARG A 354 -7.21 -20.22 -8.09
N ALA A 355 -6.71 -19.12 -7.53
CA ALA A 355 -5.36 -18.62 -7.82
C ALA A 355 -4.29 -19.66 -7.47
N GLU A 356 -4.37 -20.26 -6.27
CA GLU A 356 -3.45 -21.31 -5.80
C GLU A 356 -3.48 -22.55 -6.71
N ALA A 357 -4.66 -23.00 -7.12
CA ALA A 357 -4.81 -24.16 -8.02
C ALA A 357 -4.18 -23.90 -9.40
N ILE A 358 -4.39 -22.71 -9.96
CA ILE A 358 -3.75 -22.28 -11.22
C ILE A 358 -2.24 -22.28 -11.06
N SER A 359 -1.73 -21.66 -10.00
CA SER A 359 -0.29 -21.55 -9.75
C SER A 359 0.37 -22.92 -9.54
N ALA A 360 -0.25 -23.81 -8.77
CA ALA A 360 0.25 -25.17 -8.58
C ALA A 360 0.34 -25.95 -9.90
N GLY A 361 -0.67 -25.80 -10.77
CA GLY A 361 -0.66 -26.35 -12.13
C GLY A 361 0.47 -25.79 -12.98
N VAL A 362 0.68 -24.47 -12.93
CA VAL A 362 1.76 -23.75 -13.61
C VAL A 362 3.14 -24.27 -13.19
N VAL A 363 3.44 -24.23 -11.90
CA VAL A 363 4.73 -24.62 -11.35
C VAL A 363 5.03 -26.09 -11.66
N THR A 364 4.05 -26.97 -11.50
CA THR A 364 4.19 -28.41 -11.79
C THR A 364 4.49 -28.66 -13.27
N HIS A 365 3.76 -28.02 -14.17
CA HIS A 365 3.92 -28.25 -15.61
C HIS A 365 5.26 -27.72 -16.13
N ILE A 366 5.65 -26.50 -15.72
CA ILE A 366 6.94 -25.93 -16.11
C ILE A 366 8.08 -26.75 -15.51
N GLY A 367 7.98 -27.19 -14.25
CA GLY A 367 8.97 -28.08 -13.63
C GLY A 367 9.21 -29.35 -14.45
N ARG A 368 8.15 -30.01 -14.93
CA ARG A 368 8.26 -31.21 -15.78
C ARG A 368 8.90 -30.93 -17.15
N ILE A 369 8.64 -29.76 -17.75
CA ILE A 369 9.29 -29.39 -19.02
C ILE A 369 10.79 -29.25 -18.79
N VAL A 370 11.17 -28.60 -17.70
CA VAL A 370 12.57 -28.36 -17.35
C VAL A 370 13.32 -29.66 -17.08
N GLU A 371 12.74 -30.56 -16.26
CA GLU A 371 13.33 -31.88 -15.98
C GLU A 371 13.58 -32.69 -17.26
N ARG A 372 12.66 -32.59 -18.23
CA ARG A 372 12.81 -33.27 -19.52
C ARG A 372 13.95 -32.67 -20.34
N MET A 373 14.04 -31.34 -20.44
CA MET A 373 15.11 -30.66 -21.16
C MET A 373 16.49 -30.98 -20.56
N ASP A 374 16.62 -30.91 -19.24
CA ASP A 374 17.88 -31.22 -18.54
C ASP A 374 18.28 -32.70 -18.71
N SER A 375 17.31 -33.61 -18.88
CA SER A 375 17.58 -35.04 -19.16
C SER A 375 18.01 -35.30 -20.61
N GLU A 376 17.51 -34.51 -21.56
CA GLU A 376 17.87 -34.58 -22.99
C GLU A 376 19.24 -33.95 -23.26
N GLU A 377 19.65 -32.91 -22.52
CA GLU A 377 21.00 -32.32 -22.63
C GLU A 377 22.11 -33.19 -22.01
N ARG A 378 21.76 -34.12 -21.11
CA ARG A 378 22.70 -35.04 -20.45
C ARG A 378 22.86 -36.39 -21.15
N ALA A 379 22.01 -36.69 -22.12
CA ALA A 379 22.04 -37.90 -22.95
C ALA A 379 22.80 -37.63 -24.25
#